data_AF-A0AAW9HLY2-F1
#
_entry.id   AF-A0AAW9HLY2-F1
#
_cell.length_a   1.000
_cell.length_b   1.000
_cell.length_c   1.000
_cell.angle_alpha   90.00
_cell.angle_beta   90.00
_cell.angle_gamma   90.00
#
_symmetry.space_group_name_H-M   'P 1'
#
loop_
_entity.id
_entity.type
_entity.pdbx_description
1 polymer ?
#
loop_
_entity_poly.entity_id
_entity_poly.type
_entity_poly.pdbx_seq_one_letter_code
_entity_poly.pdbx_strand_id
1 'polypeptide(L)'
;MERYSYARARTPGLLVGVIAALALIASSLGLMPVAQGAPALDEGAGNYYFFKNSLTSGTADMEMSYGRHTDVVFSGDWNGDGRDTLGVNRGSDFYMKNTFLSGDADIHFKFGLPTDQFLIGNWDAVVGDTVLIRRGNTYFVRNELTTGGGEHSFTFGQPDDEVIAGDWNGDGTDTLAIRRGNMFYVSNVLDDDENFTVFSFGRHGDTVLVGDWDGDGIDSFAVRRGNMYYVNNSTVSGGNASTEFSYGRHGDNVLVGDWNRDGVDTLAVRRDYVPPAPNSERPPNLDPNSGGYPILVYGTLRQGEEAAFVVNNYSGIKESWVPGYELWITGPRWNPWPWALPGPHGLRGDLLKYGPWNYDAKVAQMDDWEGYVPGKNPAYMNYTRDLVTTVDGPAWMYVATKWRQDFARRWGYVVPHGDFHRF
;
A
#
# COMPACT_ATOMS: atom_id res chain seq x y z
N MET A 1 40.04 -15.93 38.68
CA MET A 1 40.27 -15.48 37.30
C MET A 1 39.41 -16.39 36.44
N GLU A 2 38.18 -15.99 36.14
CA GLU A 2 37.27 -16.64 35.19
C GLU A 2 36.03 -15.74 35.06
N ARG A 3 35.85 -15.11 33.89
CA ARG A 3 34.70 -14.26 33.56
C ARG A 3 33.72 -15.07 32.74
N TYR A 4 32.51 -15.21 33.25
CA TYR A 4 31.33 -15.66 32.51
C TYR A 4 30.93 -14.61 31.47
N SER A 5 30.96 -14.96 30.19
CA SER A 5 30.41 -14.17 29.10
C SER A 5 28.93 -14.54 28.89
N TYR A 6 28.02 -13.61 29.20
CA TYR A 6 26.62 -13.69 28.80
C TYR A 6 26.49 -13.32 27.32
N ALA A 7 26.02 -14.27 26.51
CA ALA A 7 25.56 -14.01 25.15
C ALA A 7 24.25 -13.21 25.20
N ARG A 8 24.23 -12.00 24.61
CA ARG A 8 22.99 -11.28 24.29
C ARG A 8 22.41 -11.87 23.01
N ALA A 9 21.30 -12.59 23.12
CA ALA A 9 20.41 -12.81 21.99
C ALA A 9 19.79 -11.46 21.60
N ARG A 10 20.07 -10.98 20.38
CA ARG A 10 19.37 -9.86 19.76
C ARG A 10 18.19 -10.43 18.98
N THR A 11 16.98 -10.13 19.41
CA THR A 11 15.75 -10.26 18.62
C THR A 11 15.82 -9.31 17.43
N PRO A 12 15.57 -9.75 16.18
CA PRO A 12 15.42 -8.83 15.06
C PRO A 12 14.08 -8.10 15.18
N GLY A 13 14.13 -6.77 15.13
CA GLY A 13 12.96 -5.90 15.13
C GLY A 13 12.33 -5.85 13.73
N LEU A 14 11.01 -5.96 13.67
CA LEU A 14 10.20 -5.69 12.49
C LEU A 14 10.33 -4.20 12.12
N LEU A 15 10.83 -3.90 10.92
CA LEU A 15 10.77 -2.58 10.32
C LEU A 15 9.78 -2.63 9.15
N VAL A 16 8.77 -1.77 9.22
CA VAL A 16 7.76 -1.56 8.16
C VAL A 16 8.35 -0.54 7.17
N GLY A 17 8.71 -1.00 5.97
CA GLY A 17 9.05 -0.18 4.82
C GLY A 17 7.98 -0.33 3.73
N VAL A 18 7.46 0.79 3.23
CA VAL A 18 6.46 0.84 2.15
C VAL A 18 7.21 1.01 0.84
N ILE A 19 6.98 0.09 -0.09
CA ILE A 19 7.71 -0.10 -1.35
C ILE A 19 6.77 0.24 -2.53
N ALA A 20 7.24 0.90 -3.59
CA ALA A 20 6.78 0.55 -4.94
C ALA A 20 7.90 -0.26 -5.58
N ALA A 21 7.46 -1.47 -5.84
CA ALA A 21 8.01 -2.71 -6.33
C ALA A 21 6.88 -3.65 -5.86
N LEU A 22 6.53 -4.66 -6.64
CA LEU A 22 5.34 -5.49 -6.41
C LEU A 22 4.91 -5.67 -4.93
N ALA A 23 3.68 -5.22 -4.60
CA ALA A 23 3.09 -5.46 -3.29
C ALA A 23 2.73 -6.96 -3.14
N LEU A 24 3.56 -7.70 -2.40
CA LEU A 24 3.28 -9.08 -1.99
C LEU A 24 2.27 -9.08 -0.83
N ILE A 25 1.06 -9.60 -1.05
CA ILE A 25 0.10 -9.92 0.03
C ILE A 25 0.42 -11.35 0.53
N ALA A 26 0.99 -11.46 1.72
CA ALA A 26 1.03 -12.73 2.46
C ALA A 26 -0.32 -12.95 3.18
N SER A 27 -1.14 -13.87 2.69
CA SER A 27 -2.39 -14.27 3.35
C SER A 27 -2.16 -15.42 4.32
N SER A 28 -2.58 -15.23 5.57
CA SER A 28 -2.72 -16.33 6.54
C SER A 28 -4.09 -16.99 6.34
N LEU A 29 -4.09 -18.21 5.80
CA LEU A 29 -5.28 -19.05 5.64
C LEU A 29 -5.64 -19.70 6.98
N GLY A 30 -6.62 -19.12 7.67
CA GLY A 30 -7.39 -19.80 8.72
C GLY A 30 -8.75 -20.21 8.16
N LEU A 31 -9.01 -21.51 8.07
CA LEU A 31 -10.33 -22.05 7.69
C LEU A 31 -11.40 -21.60 8.71
N MET A 32 -12.40 -20.85 8.24
CA MET A 32 -13.63 -20.55 8.99
C MET A 32 -14.83 -21.16 8.24
N PRO A 33 -15.83 -21.70 8.95
CA PRO A 33 -16.98 -22.35 8.31
C PRO A 33 -17.91 -21.31 7.66
N VAL A 34 -18.51 -21.72 6.55
CA VAL A 34 -19.38 -20.91 5.69
C VAL A 34 -20.61 -20.43 6.46
N ALA A 35 -20.73 -19.11 6.63
CA ALA A 35 -21.97 -18.46 7.05
C ALA A 35 -22.77 -18.06 5.80
N GLN A 36 -23.93 -18.70 5.63
CA GLN A 36 -24.93 -18.39 4.60
C GLN A 36 -25.42 -16.94 4.73
N GLY A 37 -25.34 -16.17 3.64
CA GLY A 37 -26.12 -14.94 3.47
C GLY A 37 -25.38 -13.63 3.19
N ALA A 38 -24.13 -13.64 2.73
CA ALA A 38 -23.55 -12.45 2.12
C ALA A 38 -24.08 -12.29 0.67
N PRO A 39 -24.46 -11.09 0.21
CA PRO A 39 -24.72 -10.88 -1.20
C PRO A 39 -23.45 -11.26 -1.97
N ALA A 40 -23.60 -12.01 -3.06
CA ALA A 40 -22.49 -12.37 -3.92
C ALA A 40 -21.67 -11.12 -4.22
N LEU A 41 -20.42 -11.07 -3.77
CA LEU A 41 -19.44 -10.13 -4.31
C LEU A 41 -19.46 -10.38 -5.81
N ASP A 42 -19.87 -9.37 -6.56
CA ASP A 42 -20.03 -9.47 -8.00
C ASP A 42 -18.72 -10.06 -8.58
N GLU A 43 -18.79 -11.25 -9.16
CA GLU A 43 -17.65 -11.91 -9.80
C GLU A 43 -17.17 -11.11 -11.06
N GLY A 44 -17.76 -9.92 -11.32
CA GLY A 44 -17.38 -8.93 -12.32
C GLY A 44 -16.80 -7.59 -11.82
N ALA A 45 -16.44 -7.43 -10.54
CA ALA A 45 -15.78 -6.20 -10.06
C ALA A 45 -14.31 -6.11 -10.55
N GLY A 46 -14.14 -5.57 -11.76
CA GLY A 46 -12.83 -5.24 -12.33
C GLY A 46 -12.22 -3.98 -11.72
N ASN A 47 -10.90 -3.95 -11.66
CA ASN A 47 -10.16 -2.79 -11.19
C ASN A 47 -10.13 -1.71 -12.24
N TYR A 48 -10.29 -0.46 -11.82
CA TYR A 48 -10.38 0.66 -12.73
C TYR A 48 -9.06 1.43 -12.76
N TYR A 49 -8.52 1.65 -13.95
CA TYR A 49 -7.21 2.23 -14.19
C TYR A 49 -7.35 3.58 -14.86
N PHE A 50 -6.49 4.52 -14.47
CA PHE A 50 -6.47 5.90 -14.93
C PHE A 50 -5.06 6.20 -15.46
N PHE A 51 -4.91 6.28 -16.77
CA PHE A 51 -3.62 6.45 -17.46
C PHE A 51 -3.36 7.90 -17.73
N LYS A 52 -2.08 8.26 -17.71
CA LYS A 52 -1.62 9.58 -18.04
C LYS A 52 -0.46 9.47 -19.02
N ASN A 53 -0.52 10.20 -20.13
CA ASN A 53 0.48 10.20 -21.19
C ASN A 53 1.45 11.38 -21.05
N SER A 54 1.61 11.92 -19.83
CA SER A 54 2.57 13.00 -19.55
C SER A 54 2.94 13.07 -18.08
N LEU A 55 4.12 13.58 -17.77
CA LEU A 55 4.58 13.79 -16.38
C LEU A 55 4.08 15.13 -15.80
N THR A 56 2.77 15.34 -15.85
CA THR A 56 2.11 16.58 -15.40
C THR A 56 1.03 16.34 -14.33
N SER A 57 0.57 17.38 -13.65
CA SER A 57 -0.62 17.23 -12.79
C SER A 57 -1.89 17.29 -13.64
N GLY A 58 -2.97 16.63 -13.22
CA GLY A 58 -4.27 16.74 -13.89
C GLY A 58 -5.09 15.46 -13.86
N THR A 59 -6.09 15.41 -14.74
CA THR A 59 -6.93 14.22 -14.96
C THR A 59 -6.21 13.17 -15.81
N ALA A 60 -6.76 11.97 -15.83
CA ALA A 60 -6.34 10.91 -16.72
C ALA A 60 -6.61 11.27 -18.19
N ASP A 61 -5.76 10.78 -19.07
CA ASP A 61 -5.93 10.84 -20.53
C ASP A 61 -6.75 9.64 -21.05
N MET A 62 -6.70 8.52 -20.34
CA MET A 62 -7.43 7.30 -20.67
C MET A 62 -7.85 6.55 -19.42
N GLU A 63 -8.94 5.79 -19.53
CA GLU A 63 -9.47 4.94 -18.48
C GLU A 63 -9.85 3.57 -19.03
N MET A 64 -9.60 2.50 -18.26
CA MET A 64 -10.09 1.16 -18.59
C MET A 64 -10.29 0.31 -17.33
N SER A 65 -10.98 -0.81 -17.49
CA SER A 65 -11.09 -1.85 -16.45
C SER A 65 -10.52 -3.17 -16.93
N TYR A 66 -9.79 -3.85 -16.06
CA TYR A 66 -9.19 -5.16 -16.36
C TYR A 66 -8.85 -5.94 -15.08
N GLY A 67 -8.99 -7.26 -15.15
CA GLY A 67 -8.73 -8.17 -14.03
C GLY A 67 -9.79 -8.11 -12.93
N ARG A 68 -9.46 -8.63 -11.76
CA ARG A 68 -10.30 -8.70 -10.54
C ARG A 68 -9.65 -7.91 -9.42
N HIS A 69 -10.44 -7.40 -8.47
CA HIS A 69 -9.91 -6.61 -7.35
C HIS A 69 -8.87 -7.28 -6.44
N THR A 70 -8.75 -8.61 -6.50
CA THR A 70 -7.72 -9.36 -5.76
C THR A 70 -6.43 -9.59 -6.54
N ASP A 71 -6.40 -9.25 -7.83
CA ASP A 71 -5.25 -9.54 -8.68
C ASP A 71 -4.05 -8.66 -8.32
N VAL A 72 -2.83 -9.20 -8.46
CA VAL A 72 -1.61 -8.40 -8.52
C VAL A 72 -1.48 -7.85 -9.93
N VAL A 73 -1.13 -6.58 -10.09
CA VAL A 73 -1.17 -5.87 -11.38
C VAL A 73 0.21 -5.37 -11.75
N PHE A 74 0.49 -5.34 -13.05
CA PHE A 74 1.77 -4.94 -13.62
C PHE A 74 1.57 -4.46 -15.07
N SER A 75 2.62 -3.91 -15.68
CA SER A 75 2.64 -3.39 -17.05
C SER A 75 3.89 -3.85 -17.79
N GLY A 76 3.81 -3.85 -19.12
CA GLY A 76 4.88 -4.24 -20.04
C GLY A 76 4.38 -4.31 -21.49
N ASP A 77 5.32 -4.41 -22.44
CA ASP A 77 5.10 -4.56 -23.88
C ASP A 77 5.09 -6.05 -24.27
N TRP A 78 3.97 -6.72 -24.06
CA TRP A 78 3.87 -8.19 -24.23
C TRP A 78 3.96 -8.66 -25.68
N ASN A 79 3.67 -7.79 -26.64
CA ASN A 79 3.60 -8.12 -28.06
C ASN A 79 4.68 -7.42 -28.90
N GLY A 80 5.56 -6.66 -28.26
CA GLY A 80 6.71 -6.04 -28.89
C GLY A 80 6.34 -4.89 -29.83
N ASP A 81 5.27 -4.16 -29.54
CA ASP A 81 4.79 -3.06 -30.37
C ASP A 81 5.14 -1.66 -29.85
N GLY A 82 5.95 -1.61 -28.79
CA GLY A 82 6.46 -0.41 -28.12
C GLY A 82 5.43 0.27 -27.21
N ARG A 83 4.31 -0.39 -26.87
CA ARG A 83 3.31 0.14 -25.94
C ARG A 83 3.15 -0.78 -24.76
N ASP A 84 3.31 -0.19 -23.59
CA ASP A 84 2.98 -0.88 -22.37
C ASP A 84 1.48 -1.02 -22.20
N THR A 85 1.10 -2.20 -21.74
CA THR A 85 -0.28 -2.57 -21.50
C THR A 85 -0.39 -3.40 -20.23
N LEU A 86 -1.61 -3.66 -19.77
CA LEU A 86 -1.82 -4.25 -18.45
C LEU A 86 -1.63 -5.77 -18.44
N GLY A 87 -1.02 -6.26 -17.37
CA GLY A 87 -1.03 -7.66 -16.97
C GLY A 87 -1.54 -7.85 -15.55
N VAL A 88 -2.12 -9.02 -15.28
CA VAL A 88 -2.55 -9.43 -13.94
C VAL A 88 -2.06 -10.82 -13.58
N ASN A 89 -1.70 -11.02 -12.31
CA ASN A 89 -1.23 -12.28 -11.76
C ASN A 89 -2.22 -12.82 -10.71
N ARG A 90 -2.43 -14.14 -10.76
CA ARG A 90 -3.22 -14.93 -9.79
C ARG A 90 -2.40 -16.15 -9.35
N GLY A 91 -1.44 -15.92 -8.45
CA GLY A 91 -0.54 -16.97 -7.98
C GLY A 91 0.44 -17.34 -9.09
N SER A 92 0.32 -18.54 -9.66
CA SER A 92 1.18 -18.98 -10.78
C SER A 92 0.63 -18.60 -12.16
N ASP A 93 -0.60 -18.08 -12.24
CA ASP A 93 -1.27 -17.76 -13.52
C ASP A 93 -1.08 -16.28 -13.88
N PHE A 94 -0.60 -16.03 -15.10
CA PHE A 94 -0.38 -14.69 -15.66
C PHE A 94 -1.32 -14.43 -16.83
N TYR A 95 -1.94 -13.26 -16.86
CA TYR A 95 -2.93 -12.85 -17.84
C TYR A 95 -2.60 -11.45 -18.38
N MET A 96 -2.18 -11.36 -19.65
CA MET A 96 -1.77 -10.11 -20.27
C MET A 96 -2.78 -9.64 -21.28
N LYS A 97 -2.92 -8.32 -21.39
CA LYS A 97 -3.79 -7.64 -22.34
C LYS A 97 -2.93 -6.82 -23.28
N ASN A 98 -3.12 -6.92 -24.59
CA ASN A 98 -2.37 -6.18 -25.61
C ASN A 98 -3.10 -4.90 -26.06
N THR A 99 -4.25 -4.60 -25.46
CA THR A 99 -5.11 -3.48 -25.88
C THR A 99 -5.71 -2.76 -24.67
N PHE A 100 -6.03 -1.47 -24.84
CA PHE A 100 -6.77 -0.67 -23.87
C PHE A 100 -8.29 -0.92 -23.91
N LEU A 101 -8.69 -2.19 -24.11
CA LEU A 101 -10.07 -2.63 -24.13
C LEU A 101 -10.34 -3.55 -22.94
N SER A 102 -11.45 -3.32 -22.24
CA SER A 102 -11.95 -4.25 -21.23
C SER A 102 -12.24 -5.62 -21.82
N GLY A 103 -12.21 -6.66 -20.99
CA GLY A 103 -12.55 -8.02 -21.38
C GLY A 103 -11.44 -9.02 -21.04
N ASP A 104 -11.49 -10.18 -21.68
CA ASP A 104 -10.55 -11.27 -21.42
C ASP A 104 -9.11 -10.95 -21.83
N ALA A 105 -8.16 -11.66 -21.23
CA ALA A 105 -6.74 -11.57 -21.56
C ALA A 105 -6.46 -12.05 -22.99
N ASP A 106 -5.49 -11.44 -23.65
CA ASP A 106 -5.00 -11.85 -24.97
C ASP A 106 -3.97 -12.98 -24.84
N ILE A 107 -3.22 -13.02 -23.72
CA ILE A 107 -2.21 -14.03 -23.41
C ILE A 107 -2.47 -14.58 -22.01
N HIS A 108 -2.38 -15.91 -21.85
CA HIS A 108 -2.44 -16.60 -20.56
C HIS A 108 -1.40 -17.72 -20.50
N PHE A 109 -0.63 -17.76 -19.42
CA PHE A 109 0.29 -18.86 -19.14
C PHE A 109 0.52 -19.04 -17.64
N LYS A 110 1.21 -20.14 -17.27
CA LYS A 110 1.65 -20.40 -15.91
C LYS A 110 3.17 -20.39 -15.81
N PHE A 111 3.70 -19.72 -14.80
CA PHE A 111 5.13 -19.72 -14.49
C PHE A 111 5.35 -19.58 -12.97
N GLY A 112 6.31 -20.32 -12.42
CA GLY A 112 6.61 -20.30 -11.00
C GLY A 112 5.55 -20.96 -10.10
N LEU A 113 5.68 -20.69 -8.81
CA LEU A 113 4.78 -21.13 -7.74
C LEU A 113 3.92 -19.95 -7.25
N PRO A 114 2.75 -20.19 -6.64
CA PRO A 114 1.87 -19.12 -6.16
C PRO A 114 2.47 -18.17 -5.12
N THR A 115 3.58 -18.55 -4.47
CA THR A 115 4.27 -17.74 -3.46
C THR A 115 5.52 -17.04 -3.99
N ASP A 116 5.88 -17.30 -5.25
CA ASP A 116 7.05 -16.65 -5.82
C ASP A 116 6.77 -15.17 -6.10
N GLN A 117 7.82 -14.36 -6.05
CA GLN A 117 7.78 -13.00 -6.57
C GLN A 117 8.08 -13.03 -8.07
N PHE A 118 7.75 -11.95 -8.77
CA PHE A 118 8.10 -11.81 -10.17
C PHE A 118 8.54 -10.38 -10.49
N LEU A 119 9.31 -10.23 -11.56
CA LEU A 119 9.67 -8.97 -12.18
C LEU A 119 9.29 -9.01 -13.66
N ILE A 120 9.09 -7.84 -14.24
CA ILE A 120 8.82 -7.64 -15.66
C ILE A 120 10.02 -6.90 -16.27
N GLY A 121 10.36 -7.28 -17.50
CA GLY A 121 11.36 -6.60 -18.31
C GLY A 121 11.73 -7.42 -19.54
N ASN A 122 12.56 -6.82 -20.37
CA ASN A 122 13.23 -7.39 -21.52
C ASN A 122 14.60 -7.98 -21.11
N TRP A 123 14.60 -9.26 -20.73
CA TRP A 123 15.81 -9.90 -20.17
C TRP A 123 16.85 -10.34 -21.22
N ASP A 124 16.57 -10.21 -22.52
CA ASP A 124 17.46 -10.67 -23.59
C ASP A 124 17.63 -9.70 -24.77
N ALA A 125 17.22 -8.45 -24.60
CA ALA A 125 17.24 -7.41 -25.61
C ALA A 125 16.49 -7.77 -26.91
N VAL A 126 15.54 -8.71 -26.84
CA VAL A 126 14.58 -8.97 -27.91
C VAL A 126 13.35 -8.11 -27.65
N VAL A 127 12.80 -7.49 -28.68
CA VAL A 127 11.65 -6.59 -28.54
C VAL A 127 10.48 -7.28 -27.79
N GLY A 128 10.08 -6.67 -26.67
CA GLY A 128 8.96 -7.08 -25.83
C GLY A 128 9.38 -7.56 -24.44
N ASP A 129 8.44 -7.49 -23.49
CA ASP A 129 8.66 -7.84 -22.10
C ASP A 129 8.24 -9.25 -21.75
N THR A 130 8.99 -9.85 -20.83
CA THR A 130 8.71 -11.18 -20.29
C THR A 130 8.82 -11.21 -18.77
N VAL A 131 8.51 -12.36 -18.18
CA VAL A 131 8.41 -12.52 -16.73
C VAL A 131 9.65 -13.24 -16.22
N LEU A 132 10.28 -12.65 -15.20
CA LEU A 132 11.28 -13.32 -14.37
C LEU A 132 10.65 -13.73 -13.04
N ILE A 133 10.93 -14.94 -12.57
CA ILE A 133 10.47 -15.43 -11.26
C ILE A 133 11.59 -15.33 -10.22
N ARG A 134 11.28 -14.83 -9.02
CA ARG A 134 12.19 -14.77 -7.88
C ARG A 134 11.67 -15.63 -6.72
N ARG A 135 12.54 -16.50 -6.21
CA ARG A 135 12.32 -17.34 -5.02
C ARG A 135 13.47 -17.17 -4.04
N GLY A 136 13.25 -16.39 -2.98
CA GLY A 136 14.33 -15.96 -2.10
C GLY A 136 15.35 -15.13 -2.88
N ASN A 137 16.60 -15.57 -2.92
CA ASN A 137 17.64 -14.95 -3.73
C ASN A 137 17.94 -15.68 -5.05
N THR A 138 17.10 -16.63 -5.47
CA THR A 138 17.24 -17.33 -6.76
C THR A 138 16.25 -16.80 -7.77
N TYR A 139 16.72 -16.57 -9.00
CA TYR A 139 16.00 -15.96 -10.10
C TYR A 139 15.88 -16.98 -11.22
N PHE A 140 14.72 -17.06 -11.86
CA PHE A 140 14.43 -17.96 -12.96
C PHE A 140 13.93 -17.12 -14.14
N VAL A 141 14.73 -17.07 -15.20
CA VAL A 141 14.46 -16.29 -16.40
C VAL A 141 13.72 -17.15 -17.41
N ARG A 142 12.72 -16.59 -18.06
CA ARG A 142 12.00 -17.20 -19.17
C ARG A 142 11.65 -16.13 -20.19
N ASN A 143 12.22 -16.21 -21.39
CA ASN A 143 12.06 -15.19 -22.43
C ASN A 143 10.87 -15.49 -23.36
N GLU A 144 9.90 -16.24 -22.86
CA GLU A 144 8.68 -16.58 -23.58
C GLU A 144 7.46 -16.47 -22.67
N LEU A 145 6.39 -15.87 -23.17
CA LEU A 145 5.09 -15.79 -22.49
C LEU A 145 4.28 -17.11 -22.64
N THR A 146 4.92 -18.23 -22.37
CA THR A 146 4.35 -19.58 -22.50
C THR A 146 4.51 -20.38 -21.20
N THR A 147 3.65 -21.37 -20.99
CA THR A 147 3.69 -22.17 -19.75
C THR A 147 4.95 -23.03 -19.70
N GLY A 148 5.75 -22.92 -18.64
CA GLY A 148 7.01 -23.64 -18.53
C GLY A 148 7.79 -23.36 -17.25
N GLY A 149 8.97 -23.97 -17.15
CA GLY A 149 9.98 -23.62 -16.15
C GLY A 149 10.90 -22.51 -16.65
N GLY A 150 11.79 -22.04 -15.77
CA GLY A 150 12.85 -21.11 -16.16
C GLY A 150 13.84 -21.80 -17.09
N GLU A 151 14.28 -21.08 -18.11
CA GLU A 151 15.31 -21.52 -19.06
C GLU A 151 16.70 -21.39 -18.44
N HIS A 152 16.89 -20.33 -17.67
CA HIS A 152 18.13 -20.00 -16.97
C HIS A 152 17.82 -19.61 -15.52
N SER A 153 18.81 -19.79 -14.64
CA SER A 153 18.70 -19.34 -13.25
C SER A 153 20.01 -18.85 -12.70
N PHE A 154 19.94 -17.85 -11.84
CA PHE A 154 21.09 -17.28 -11.14
C PHE A 154 20.69 -16.87 -9.72
N THR A 155 21.66 -16.50 -8.90
CA THR A 155 21.42 -15.94 -7.58
C THR A 155 21.84 -14.48 -7.54
N PHE A 156 21.06 -13.64 -6.87
CA PHE A 156 21.34 -12.22 -6.76
C PHE A 156 20.86 -11.68 -5.42
N GLY A 157 21.73 -10.93 -4.73
CA GLY A 157 21.43 -10.35 -3.43
C GLY A 157 21.02 -11.36 -2.34
N GLN A 158 20.27 -10.86 -1.36
CA GLN A 158 19.77 -11.62 -0.22
C GLN A 158 18.26 -11.89 -0.37
N PRO A 159 17.72 -12.94 0.31
CA PRO A 159 16.31 -13.28 0.20
C PRO A 159 15.34 -12.16 0.61
N ASP A 160 15.73 -11.31 1.55
CA ASP A 160 14.89 -10.22 2.09
C ASP A 160 15.12 -8.87 1.39
N ASP A 161 16.00 -8.82 0.39
CA ASP A 161 16.26 -7.59 -0.36
C ASP A 161 15.03 -7.18 -1.19
N GLU A 162 14.77 -5.88 -1.29
CA GLU A 162 13.88 -5.33 -2.32
C GLU A 162 14.64 -5.28 -3.64
N VAL A 163 14.01 -5.72 -4.72
CA VAL A 163 14.66 -5.87 -6.03
C VAL A 163 13.79 -5.24 -7.09
N ILE A 164 14.41 -4.48 -7.97
CA ILE A 164 13.77 -3.70 -9.03
C ILE A 164 14.50 -3.99 -10.34
N ALA A 165 13.79 -3.91 -11.46
CA ALA A 165 14.33 -4.12 -12.79
C ALA A 165 14.36 -2.80 -13.59
N GLY A 166 15.28 -2.72 -14.54
CA GLY A 166 15.40 -1.61 -15.48
C GLY A 166 16.63 -1.76 -16.40
N ASP A 167 16.62 -1.04 -17.51
CA ASP A 167 17.75 -0.86 -18.43
C ASP A 167 18.61 0.34 -17.99
N TRP A 168 19.57 0.10 -17.11
CA TRP A 168 20.35 1.17 -16.49
C TRP A 168 21.45 1.77 -17.38
N ASN A 169 21.77 1.12 -18.51
CA ASN A 169 22.88 1.49 -19.39
C ASN A 169 22.46 1.74 -20.85
N GLY A 170 21.18 1.56 -21.17
CA GLY A 170 20.59 1.81 -22.48
C GLY A 170 20.98 0.77 -23.53
N ASP A 171 21.24 -0.47 -23.13
CA ASP A 171 21.60 -1.55 -24.06
C ASP A 171 20.40 -2.38 -24.54
N GLY A 172 19.21 -2.07 -24.05
CA GLY A 172 17.95 -2.74 -24.33
C GLY A 172 17.69 -3.96 -23.44
N THR A 173 18.60 -4.30 -22.52
CA THR A 173 18.45 -5.42 -21.59
C THR A 173 18.13 -4.91 -20.20
N ASP A 174 16.96 -5.31 -19.69
CA ASP A 174 16.63 -5.12 -18.29
C ASP A 174 17.52 -5.98 -17.40
N THR A 175 18.06 -5.34 -16.36
CA THR A 175 18.90 -5.97 -15.35
C THR A 175 18.39 -5.59 -13.96
N LEU A 176 19.11 -5.93 -12.89
CA LEU A 176 18.56 -5.85 -11.52
C LEU A 176 19.27 -4.82 -10.64
N ALA A 177 18.48 -4.19 -9.78
CA ALA A 177 18.95 -3.34 -8.69
C ALA A 177 18.43 -3.86 -7.34
N ILE A 178 19.28 -3.84 -6.32
CA ILE A 178 18.90 -4.06 -4.92
C ILE A 178 18.61 -2.73 -4.25
N ARG A 179 17.50 -2.65 -3.52
CA ARG A 179 17.20 -1.55 -2.61
C ARG A 179 17.26 -1.99 -1.15
N ARG A 180 18.01 -1.22 -0.36
CA ARG A 180 18.11 -1.35 1.11
C ARG A 180 17.88 0.01 1.75
N GLY A 181 16.64 0.27 2.17
CA GLY A 181 16.23 1.58 2.66
C GLY A 181 16.28 2.64 1.56
N ASN A 182 17.23 3.58 1.66
CA ASN A 182 17.46 4.61 0.63
C ASN A 182 18.72 4.36 -0.21
N MET A 183 19.40 3.21 -0.05
CA MET A 183 20.57 2.81 -0.82
C MET A 183 20.17 1.87 -1.95
N PHE A 184 20.73 2.09 -3.13
CA PHE A 184 20.54 1.30 -4.34
C PHE A 184 21.87 0.70 -4.79
N TYR A 185 21.83 -0.54 -5.23
CA TYR A 185 22.97 -1.31 -5.74
C TYR A 185 22.57 -1.86 -7.11
N VAL A 186 23.00 -1.19 -8.17
CA VAL A 186 22.59 -1.46 -9.56
C VAL A 186 23.62 -2.36 -10.23
N SER A 187 23.17 -3.44 -10.87
CA SER A 187 23.97 -4.32 -11.72
C SER A 187 23.50 -4.21 -13.16
N ASN A 188 24.45 -4.20 -14.10
CA ASN A 188 24.17 -4.25 -15.55
C ASN A 188 24.26 -5.67 -16.12
N VAL A 189 24.21 -6.69 -15.26
CA VAL A 189 24.26 -8.10 -15.66
C VAL A 189 23.27 -8.93 -14.85
N LEU A 190 22.68 -9.95 -15.50
CA LEU A 190 21.76 -10.92 -14.90
C LEU A 190 22.50 -12.18 -14.45
N ASP A 191 23.43 -12.03 -13.52
CA ASP A 191 24.22 -13.12 -12.96
C ASP A 191 24.48 -12.94 -11.45
N ASP A 192 25.47 -13.66 -10.91
CA ASP A 192 25.89 -13.58 -9.52
C ASP A 192 27.03 -12.56 -9.27
N ASP A 193 27.32 -11.68 -10.23
CA ASP A 193 28.29 -10.60 -10.07
C ASP A 193 27.75 -9.50 -9.14
N GLU A 194 28.51 -9.18 -8.09
CA GLU A 194 28.21 -8.14 -7.11
C GLU A 194 28.93 -6.81 -7.41
N ASN A 195 29.35 -6.60 -8.67
CA ASN A 195 29.92 -5.34 -9.15
C ASN A 195 28.86 -4.24 -9.31
N PHE A 196 28.41 -3.69 -8.18
CA PHE A 196 27.33 -2.70 -8.16
C PHE A 196 27.80 -1.26 -8.37
N THR A 197 27.00 -0.51 -9.13
CA THR A 197 26.97 0.95 -8.97
C THR A 197 26.07 1.30 -7.78
N VAL A 198 26.60 2.07 -6.83
CA VAL A 198 25.93 2.33 -5.55
C VAL A 198 25.64 3.81 -5.36
N PHE A 199 24.39 4.14 -5.06
CA PHE A 199 23.97 5.50 -4.77
C PHE A 199 22.81 5.54 -3.76
N SER A 200 22.52 6.72 -3.24
CA SER A 200 21.37 6.94 -2.37
C SER A 200 20.31 7.79 -3.06
N PHE A 201 19.04 7.43 -2.93
CA PHE A 201 17.94 8.20 -3.49
C PHE A 201 16.67 8.08 -2.64
N GLY A 202 15.90 9.15 -2.57
CA GLY A 202 14.66 9.20 -1.80
C GLY A 202 14.81 9.01 -0.29
N ARG A 203 13.68 8.70 0.35
CA ARG A 203 13.54 8.42 1.79
C ARG A 203 13.11 6.97 2.01
N HIS A 204 13.31 6.46 3.24
CA HIS A 204 12.95 5.08 3.59
C HIS A 204 11.48 4.72 3.36
N GLY A 205 10.55 5.68 3.50
CA GLY A 205 9.11 5.46 3.30
C GLY A 205 8.62 5.75 1.88
N ASP A 206 9.53 6.06 0.96
CA ASP A 206 9.17 6.41 -0.41
C ASP A 206 8.88 5.16 -1.23
N THR A 207 7.86 5.27 -2.06
CA THR A 207 7.46 4.29 -3.07
C THR A 207 8.29 4.54 -4.33
N VAL A 208 9.17 3.62 -4.73
CA VAL A 208 10.13 3.82 -5.84
C VAL A 208 9.54 3.36 -7.17
N LEU A 209 9.79 4.10 -8.22
CA LEU A 209 9.37 3.78 -9.58
C LEU A 209 10.59 3.83 -10.49
N VAL A 210 10.60 3.01 -11.52
CA VAL A 210 11.65 2.93 -12.54
C VAL A 210 11.00 3.00 -13.90
N GLY A 211 11.66 3.69 -14.83
CA GLY A 211 11.26 3.84 -16.22
C GLY A 211 12.12 4.89 -16.95
N ASP A 212 11.96 4.96 -18.27
CA ASP A 212 12.57 5.94 -19.16
C ASP A 212 11.73 7.23 -19.17
N TRP A 213 11.98 8.09 -18.17
CA TRP A 213 11.14 9.27 -17.94
C TRP A 213 11.36 10.42 -18.93
N ASP A 214 12.41 10.38 -19.75
CA ASP A 214 12.69 11.42 -20.76
C ASP A 214 12.97 10.93 -22.18
N GLY A 215 12.84 9.63 -22.42
CA GLY A 215 12.88 9.02 -23.74
C GLY A 215 14.29 8.90 -24.29
N ASP A 216 15.30 8.76 -23.42
CA ASP A 216 16.69 8.59 -23.82
C ASP A 216 17.11 7.11 -23.97
N GLY A 217 16.19 6.19 -23.67
CA GLY A 217 16.38 4.75 -23.68
C GLY A 217 17.04 4.20 -22.41
N ILE A 218 17.20 5.01 -21.36
CA ILE A 218 17.84 4.62 -20.10
C ILE A 218 16.86 4.78 -18.93
N ASP A 219 16.67 3.69 -18.21
CA ASP A 219 15.83 3.71 -17.02
C ASP A 219 16.47 4.50 -15.88
N SER A 220 15.64 5.34 -15.26
CA SER A 220 16.03 6.11 -14.10
C SER A 220 14.94 6.09 -13.03
N PHE A 221 15.21 6.72 -11.89
CA PHE A 221 14.43 6.50 -10.66
C PHE A 221 13.49 7.66 -10.39
N ALA A 222 12.27 7.34 -9.96
CA ALA A 222 11.35 8.27 -9.36
C ALA A 222 10.93 7.79 -7.96
N VAL A 223 10.49 8.73 -7.12
CA VAL A 223 9.85 8.41 -5.84
C VAL A 223 8.47 9.04 -5.73
N ARG A 224 7.56 8.30 -5.12
CA ARG A 224 6.21 8.73 -4.79
C ARG A 224 6.07 8.93 -3.28
N ARG A 225 5.48 10.07 -2.90
CA ARG A 225 5.07 10.43 -1.54
C ARG A 225 3.61 10.89 -1.56
N GLY A 226 2.70 10.04 -1.10
CA GLY A 226 1.27 10.29 -1.20
C GLY A 226 0.83 10.29 -2.67
N ASN A 227 0.33 11.43 -3.17
CA ASN A 227 0.01 11.60 -4.59
C ASN A 227 1.06 12.44 -5.35
N MET A 228 2.17 12.81 -4.71
CA MET A 228 3.29 13.53 -5.34
C MET A 228 4.34 12.58 -5.88
N TYR A 229 4.85 12.86 -7.07
CA TYR A 229 5.93 12.15 -7.74
C TYR A 229 7.12 13.07 -7.94
N TYR A 230 8.30 12.52 -7.75
CA TYR A 230 9.59 13.18 -7.84
C TYR A 230 10.45 12.33 -8.77
N VAL A 231 10.49 12.71 -10.04
CA VAL A 231 11.20 12.01 -11.10
C VAL A 231 12.62 12.56 -11.20
N ASN A 232 13.61 11.69 -11.35
CA ASN A 232 15.00 12.07 -11.53
C ASN A 232 15.58 11.37 -12.76
N ASN A 233 15.79 12.15 -13.81
CA ASN A 233 16.39 11.69 -15.07
C ASN A 233 17.91 11.44 -14.97
N SER A 234 18.54 11.71 -13.82
CA SER A 234 19.96 11.42 -13.64
C SER A 234 20.14 9.93 -13.44
N THR A 235 20.74 9.27 -14.42
CA THR A 235 21.10 7.86 -14.37
C THR A 235 21.99 7.57 -13.16
N VAL A 236 21.53 6.65 -12.29
CA VAL A 236 22.30 5.94 -11.25
C VAL A 236 23.24 6.84 -10.40
N SER A 237 22.82 8.07 -10.09
CA SER A 237 23.66 9.04 -9.35
C SER A 237 22.94 9.76 -8.20
N GLY A 238 21.68 9.40 -7.95
CA GLY A 238 20.84 10.08 -6.96
C GLY A 238 20.59 11.55 -7.32
N GLY A 239 20.31 12.39 -6.32
CA GLY A 239 20.13 13.84 -6.52
C GLY A 239 18.70 14.34 -6.39
N ASN A 240 18.48 15.59 -6.80
CA ASN A 240 17.17 16.25 -6.74
C ASN A 240 16.28 15.79 -7.91
N ALA A 241 14.97 15.93 -7.75
CA ALA A 241 14.03 15.66 -8.82
C ALA A 241 14.22 16.65 -9.99
N SER A 242 14.23 16.13 -11.21
CA SER A 242 14.15 16.88 -12.46
C SER A 242 12.70 17.36 -12.69
N THR A 243 11.73 16.52 -12.32
CA THR A 243 10.29 16.79 -12.53
C THR A 243 9.51 16.44 -11.28
N GLU A 244 8.58 17.31 -10.88
CA GLU A 244 7.67 17.08 -9.77
C GLU A 244 6.22 17.31 -10.19
N PHE A 245 5.33 16.37 -9.88
CA PHE A 245 3.91 16.51 -10.21
C PHE A 245 3.02 15.68 -9.29
N SER A 246 1.73 15.95 -9.32
CA SER A 246 0.73 15.20 -8.55
C SER A 246 -0.19 14.41 -9.48
N TYR A 247 -0.42 13.14 -9.19
CA TYR A 247 -1.33 12.31 -9.99
C TYR A 247 -1.98 11.18 -9.18
N GLY A 248 -3.23 10.87 -9.50
CA GLY A 248 -4.02 9.90 -8.76
C GLY A 248 -4.28 10.29 -7.30
N ARG A 249 -4.74 9.30 -6.53
CA ARG A 249 -5.04 9.40 -5.09
C ARG A 249 -3.97 8.65 -4.31
N HIS A 250 -3.76 9.02 -3.04
CA HIS A 250 -2.73 8.39 -2.21
C HIS A 250 -2.89 6.85 -2.12
N GLY A 251 -4.12 6.33 -2.06
CA GLY A 251 -4.36 4.88 -1.97
C GLY A 251 -4.34 4.12 -3.30
N ASP A 252 -4.17 4.81 -4.43
CA ASP A 252 -4.10 4.13 -5.72
C ASP A 252 -2.76 3.37 -5.84
N ASN A 253 -2.78 2.19 -6.46
CA ASN A 253 -1.56 1.48 -6.88
C ASN A 253 -1.04 2.12 -8.16
N VAL A 254 0.27 2.24 -8.33
CA VAL A 254 0.88 2.94 -9.47
C VAL A 254 1.56 1.93 -10.37
N LEU A 255 1.43 2.15 -11.67
CA LEU A 255 2.10 1.44 -12.75
C LEU A 255 2.87 2.45 -13.59
N VAL A 256 3.95 1.98 -14.21
CA VAL A 256 4.82 2.74 -15.11
C VAL A 256 4.82 2.08 -16.47
N GLY A 257 4.88 2.89 -17.52
CA GLY A 257 5.04 2.42 -18.89
C GLY A 257 4.78 3.50 -19.93
N ASP A 258 5.16 3.24 -21.16
CA ASP A 258 4.83 4.01 -22.35
C ASP A 258 3.45 3.59 -22.87
N TRP A 259 2.43 4.24 -22.33
CA TRP A 259 1.04 3.95 -22.69
C TRP A 259 0.70 4.42 -24.10
N ASN A 260 1.48 5.31 -24.73
CA ASN A 260 1.12 6.00 -25.97
C ASN A 260 2.10 5.83 -27.14
N ARG A 261 3.19 5.08 -26.97
CA ARG A 261 4.26 4.84 -27.95
C ARG A 261 5.05 6.08 -28.32
N ASP A 262 5.30 6.98 -27.35
CA ASP A 262 6.17 8.13 -27.60
C ASP A 262 7.61 7.94 -27.08
N GLY A 263 7.91 6.77 -26.53
CA GLY A 263 9.18 6.41 -25.94
C GLY A 263 9.39 6.95 -24.53
N VAL A 264 8.38 7.59 -23.92
CA VAL A 264 8.49 8.13 -22.56
C VAL A 264 7.57 7.39 -21.61
N ASP A 265 8.16 6.88 -20.53
CA ASP A 265 7.41 6.26 -19.46
C ASP A 265 6.64 7.28 -18.65
N THR A 266 5.38 6.93 -18.41
CA THR A 266 4.43 7.75 -17.67
C THR A 266 3.59 6.90 -16.73
N LEU A 267 2.62 7.50 -16.04
CA LEU A 267 1.95 6.83 -14.94
C LEU A 267 0.54 6.36 -15.29
N ALA A 268 0.22 5.14 -14.86
CA ALA A 268 -1.15 4.72 -14.65
C ALA A 268 -1.41 4.48 -13.17
N VAL A 269 -2.63 4.75 -12.72
CA VAL A 269 -3.04 4.45 -11.35
C VAL A 269 -4.23 3.50 -11.35
N ARG A 270 -4.11 2.41 -10.61
CA ARG A 270 -5.20 1.47 -10.34
C ARG A 270 -5.91 1.89 -9.06
N ARG A 271 -7.21 2.06 -9.17
CA ARG A 271 -8.10 2.31 -8.05
C ARG A 271 -8.89 1.05 -7.70
N ASP A 272 -8.71 0.59 -6.47
CA ASP A 272 -9.51 -0.53 -5.98
C ASP A 272 -10.95 -0.10 -5.73
N TYR A 273 -11.87 -0.97 -6.12
CA TYR A 273 -13.26 -0.87 -5.70
C TYR A 273 -13.36 -1.31 -4.24
N VAL A 274 -13.48 -0.35 -3.34
CA VAL A 274 -13.87 -0.62 -1.95
C VAL A 274 -15.41 -0.54 -1.92
N PRO A 275 -16.13 -1.67 -1.75
CA PRO A 275 -17.57 -1.61 -1.56
C PRO A 275 -17.89 -0.71 -0.35
N PRO A 276 -19.06 -0.03 -0.34
CA PRO A 276 -19.48 0.73 0.83
C PRO A 276 -19.36 -0.16 2.07
N ALA A 277 -18.70 0.33 3.12
CA ALA A 277 -18.68 -0.38 4.38
C ALA A 277 -20.15 -0.63 4.78
N PRO A 278 -20.57 -1.86 5.13
CA PRO A 278 -21.99 -2.17 5.35
C PRO A 278 -22.66 -1.30 6.43
N ASN A 279 -21.87 -0.54 7.20
CA ASN A 279 -22.29 0.29 8.32
C ASN A 279 -21.60 1.66 8.34
N SER A 280 -21.02 2.12 7.23
CA SER A 280 -20.80 3.56 7.11
C SER A 280 -22.19 4.17 6.96
N GLU A 281 -22.87 4.42 8.08
CA GLU A 281 -24.15 5.13 8.08
C GLU A 281 -23.86 6.54 7.61
N ARG A 282 -23.67 6.70 6.29
CA ARG A 282 -23.67 7.98 5.63
C ARG A 282 -25.03 8.57 5.96
N PRO A 283 -25.09 9.76 6.58
CA PRO A 283 -26.34 10.39 6.94
C PRO A 283 -27.27 10.44 5.73
N PRO A 284 -28.55 10.07 5.87
CA PRO A 284 -29.48 10.00 4.74
C PRO A 284 -29.73 11.35 4.04
N ASN A 285 -29.28 12.47 4.64
CA ASN A 285 -29.46 13.83 4.15
C ASN A 285 -28.14 14.58 3.89
N LEU A 286 -27.00 13.89 3.89
CA LEU A 286 -25.73 14.50 3.52
C LEU A 286 -25.55 14.45 1.99
N ASP A 287 -24.98 15.51 1.42
CA ASP A 287 -24.58 15.57 0.00
C ASP A 287 -23.85 14.26 -0.37
N PRO A 288 -24.20 13.57 -1.47
CA PRO A 288 -23.46 12.40 -1.98
C PRO A 288 -21.95 12.61 -2.11
N ASN A 289 -21.52 13.87 -2.24
CA ASN A 289 -20.13 14.31 -2.29
C ASN A 289 -19.52 14.68 -0.92
N SER A 290 -20.23 14.44 0.19
CA SER A 290 -19.70 14.65 1.54
C SER A 290 -19.02 13.37 2.07
N GLY A 291 -17.94 13.52 2.83
CA GLY A 291 -17.21 12.40 3.42
C GLY A 291 -17.78 11.87 4.73
N GLY A 292 -19.11 11.73 4.81
CA GLY A 292 -19.82 11.13 5.95
C GLY A 292 -19.67 11.87 7.29
N TYR A 293 -19.90 11.16 8.40
CA TYR A 293 -19.62 11.69 9.74
C TYR A 293 -18.11 11.73 9.98
N PRO A 294 -17.54 12.81 10.53
CA PRO A 294 -16.14 12.81 10.95
C PRO A 294 -15.83 11.66 11.93
N ILE A 295 -14.58 11.22 11.98
CA ILE A 295 -14.11 10.24 12.96
C ILE A 295 -13.35 11.00 14.05
N LEU A 296 -13.81 10.96 15.29
CA LEU A 296 -13.08 11.50 16.43
C LEU A 296 -12.11 10.45 16.96
N VAL A 297 -10.82 10.76 16.90
CA VAL A 297 -9.75 9.91 17.42
C VAL A 297 -9.18 10.47 18.71
N TYR A 298 -8.73 9.60 19.60
CA TYR A 298 -8.17 9.96 20.90
C TYR A 298 -7.00 9.03 21.24
N GLY A 299 -6.29 9.31 22.33
CA GLY A 299 -5.20 8.43 22.74
C GLY A 299 -4.06 8.41 21.73
N THR A 300 -3.54 7.22 21.44
CA THR A 300 -2.40 7.01 20.55
C THR A 300 -2.68 7.31 19.08
N LEU A 301 -3.95 7.49 18.69
CA LEU A 301 -4.36 7.81 17.32
C LEU A 301 -4.38 9.32 17.03
N ARG A 302 -4.20 10.18 18.04
CA ARG A 302 -4.17 11.63 17.85
C ARG A 302 -2.97 12.08 17.03
N GLN A 303 -3.09 13.24 16.39
CA GLN A 303 -1.97 13.84 15.66
C GLN A 303 -0.79 14.07 16.61
N GLY A 304 0.39 13.54 16.24
CA GLY A 304 1.61 13.61 17.06
C GLY A 304 1.86 12.36 17.92
N GLU A 305 0.93 11.42 17.96
CA GLU A 305 1.05 10.18 18.73
C GLU A 305 1.48 8.98 17.89
N GLU A 306 1.93 7.91 18.56
CA GLU A 306 2.58 6.75 17.93
C GLU A 306 1.75 6.10 16.81
N ALA A 307 0.42 6.04 16.96
CA ALA A 307 -0.47 5.39 15.99
C ALA A 307 -1.18 6.39 15.05
N ALA A 308 -0.79 7.66 15.02
CA ALA A 308 -1.39 8.68 14.15
C ALA A 308 -1.34 8.29 12.66
N PHE A 309 -0.37 7.46 12.26
CA PHE A 309 -0.22 6.99 10.89
C PHE A 309 -1.41 6.16 10.40
N VAL A 310 -2.21 5.57 11.29
CA VAL A 310 -3.41 4.76 10.96
C VAL A 310 -4.52 5.65 10.40
N VAL A 311 -4.73 6.80 11.03
CA VAL A 311 -5.86 7.70 10.77
C VAL A 311 -5.56 8.74 9.68
N ASN A 312 -4.51 8.52 8.88
CA ASN A 312 -4.05 9.40 7.81
C ASN A 312 -5.11 9.75 6.74
N ASN A 313 -4.77 10.66 5.82
CA ASN A 313 -5.58 11.00 4.63
C ASN A 313 -6.93 11.66 4.92
N TYR A 314 -7.04 12.35 6.06
CA TYR A 314 -8.16 13.26 6.33
C TYR A 314 -8.04 14.54 5.49
N SER A 315 -9.17 15.05 5.01
CA SER A 315 -9.29 16.34 4.32
C SER A 315 -9.29 17.53 5.28
N GLY A 316 -9.45 17.28 6.58
CA GLY A 316 -9.33 18.29 7.62
C GLY A 316 -9.28 17.66 9.00
N ILE A 317 -8.61 18.34 9.92
CA ILE A 317 -8.48 17.98 11.32
C ILE A 317 -8.86 19.17 12.18
N LYS A 318 -9.55 18.90 13.28
CA LYS A 318 -9.90 19.92 14.29
C LYS A 318 -9.93 19.26 15.67
N GLU A 319 -9.20 19.80 16.64
CA GLU A 319 -9.37 19.36 18.03
C GLU A 319 -10.82 19.64 18.49
N SER A 320 -11.43 18.65 19.11
CA SER A 320 -12.81 18.71 19.59
C SER A 320 -12.98 18.02 20.95
N TRP A 321 -14.22 18.05 21.45
CA TRP A 321 -14.57 17.63 22.80
C TRP A 321 -15.87 16.82 22.81
N VAL A 322 -15.90 15.75 23.61
CA VAL A 322 -17.07 14.90 23.83
C VAL A 322 -17.48 14.92 25.30
N PRO A 323 -18.50 15.72 25.70
CA PRO A 323 -18.85 15.91 27.11
C PRO A 323 -19.32 14.66 27.86
N GLY A 324 -19.98 13.72 27.17
CA GLY A 324 -20.59 12.53 27.79
C GLY A 324 -19.64 11.35 27.96
N TYR A 325 -18.36 11.53 27.63
CA TYR A 325 -17.34 10.50 27.68
C TYR A 325 -16.14 10.97 28.49
N GLU A 326 -15.29 10.05 28.90
CA GLU A 326 -14.07 10.31 29.64
C GLU A 326 -12.98 9.34 29.16
N LEU A 327 -11.74 9.81 29.22
CA LEU A 327 -10.59 9.01 28.83
C LEU A 327 -10.02 8.28 30.05
N TRP A 328 -9.80 6.98 29.92
CA TRP A 328 -9.11 6.14 30.90
C TRP A 328 -7.82 5.58 30.30
N ILE A 329 -6.81 5.40 31.14
CA ILE A 329 -5.57 4.72 30.77
C ILE A 329 -5.41 3.47 31.62
N THR A 330 -5.07 2.35 30.97
CA THR A 330 -4.58 1.13 31.63
C THR A 330 -3.16 0.82 31.20
N GLY A 331 -2.46 -0.05 31.92
CA GLY A 331 -1.10 -0.44 31.58
C GLY A 331 -0.03 0.50 32.14
N PRO A 332 1.24 0.17 31.96
CA PRO A 332 2.35 0.93 32.53
C PRO A 332 2.54 2.28 31.81
N ARG A 333 3.11 3.27 32.52
CA ARG A 333 3.33 4.63 31.96
C ARG A 333 4.13 4.67 30.66
N TRP A 334 5.01 3.71 30.41
CA TRP A 334 5.81 3.64 29.18
C TRP A 334 5.04 3.04 27.98
N ASN A 335 3.88 2.42 28.22
CA ASN A 335 3.02 1.82 27.20
C ASN A 335 1.55 1.91 27.64
N PRO A 336 1.02 3.14 27.75
CA PRO A 336 -0.35 3.36 28.22
C PRO A 336 -1.35 2.94 27.13
N TRP A 337 -2.41 2.26 27.56
CA TRP A 337 -3.52 1.88 26.68
C TRP A 337 -4.74 2.78 26.96
N PRO A 338 -5.11 3.68 26.03
CA PRO A 338 -6.22 4.60 26.20
C PRO A 338 -7.58 3.92 25.91
N TRP A 339 -8.61 4.35 26.64
CA TRP A 339 -9.99 3.87 26.51
C TRP A 339 -10.98 5.03 26.64
N ALA A 340 -11.90 5.19 25.69
CA ALA A 340 -13.06 6.05 25.87
C ALA A 340 -14.19 5.30 26.58
N LEU A 341 -14.66 5.87 27.69
CA LEU A 341 -15.78 5.35 28.48
C LEU A 341 -16.87 6.42 28.61
N PRO A 342 -18.16 6.06 28.74
CA PRO A 342 -19.17 7.02 29.17
C PRO A 342 -18.85 7.55 30.58
N GLY A 343 -18.90 8.87 30.75
CA GLY A 343 -18.59 9.53 32.03
C GLY A 343 -18.61 11.06 31.96
N PRO A 344 -18.51 11.76 33.11
CA PRO A 344 -18.78 13.18 33.21
C PRO A 344 -17.57 14.10 32.96
N HIS A 345 -16.35 13.57 32.85
CA HIS A 345 -15.13 14.39 32.83
C HIS A 345 -14.81 14.99 31.45
N GLY A 346 -15.49 14.51 30.41
CA GLY A 346 -15.25 14.86 29.03
C GLY A 346 -13.96 14.26 28.44
N LEU A 347 -13.95 14.13 27.12
CA LEU A 347 -12.86 13.54 26.35
C LEU A 347 -12.43 14.49 25.24
N ARG A 348 -11.12 14.73 25.12
CA ARG A 348 -10.51 15.47 23.99
C ARG A 348 -10.01 14.50 22.93
N GLY A 349 -10.21 14.90 21.69
CA GLY A 349 -9.75 14.14 20.55
C GLY A 349 -9.67 15.01 19.31
N ASP A 350 -9.11 14.43 18.26
CA ASP A 350 -9.01 15.10 16.97
C ASP A 350 -10.15 14.63 16.07
N LEU A 351 -10.95 15.58 15.61
CA LEU A 351 -12.07 15.35 14.71
C LEU A 351 -11.56 15.33 13.27
N LEU A 352 -11.54 14.13 12.68
CA LEU A 352 -10.99 13.89 11.35
C LEU A 352 -12.10 13.86 10.32
N LYS A 353 -12.01 14.76 9.34
CA LYS A 353 -12.92 14.79 8.19
C LYS A 353 -12.29 14.03 7.04
N TYR A 354 -13.04 13.18 6.38
CA TYR A 354 -12.60 12.49 5.17
C TYR A 354 -13.34 13.03 3.95
N GLY A 355 -12.86 12.69 2.76
CA GLY A 355 -13.57 12.97 1.52
C GLY A 355 -14.56 11.85 1.21
N PRO A 356 -15.58 12.09 0.36
CA PRO A 356 -16.53 11.04 -0.07
C PRO A 356 -15.84 9.84 -0.72
N TRP A 357 -14.60 10.03 -1.20
CA TRP A 357 -13.83 9.05 -1.97
C TRP A 357 -12.98 8.09 -1.14
N ASN A 358 -12.70 8.41 0.12
CA ASN A 358 -11.90 7.56 1.01
C ASN A 358 -12.56 7.30 2.37
N TYR A 359 -13.70 7.93 2.64
CA TYR A 359 -14.40 7.79 3.91
C TYR A 359 -14.72 6.32 4.24
N ASP A 360 -15.39 5.59 3.36
CA ASP A 360 -15.81 4.21 3.66
C ASP A 360 -14.61 3.26 3.84
N ALA A 361 -13.57 3.42 3.01
CA ALA A 361 -12.32 2.68 3.14
C ALA A 361 -11.61 2.98 4.46
N LYS A 362 -11.62 4.25 4.88
CA LYS A 362 -11.00 4.64 6.14
C LYS A 362 -11.79 4.11 7.34
N VAL A 363 -13.11 4.17 7.28
CA VAL A 363 -14.00 3.59 8.29
C VAL A 363 -13.72 2.08 8.43
N ALA A 364 -13.56 1.35 7.32
CA ALA A 364 -13.21 -0.07 7.34
C ALA A 364 -11.80 -0.32 7.90
N GLN A 365 -10.80 0.50 7.54
CA GLN A 365 -9.45 0.39 8.10
C GLN A 365 -9.45 0.59 9.62
N MET A 366 -10.25 1.54 10.09
CA MET A 366 -10.38 1.80 11.52
C MET A 366 -11.09 0.66 12.25
N ASP A 367 -12.09 0.03 11.63
CA ASP A 367 -12.77 -1.15 12.17
C ASP A 367 -11.77 -2.30 12.37
N ASP A 368 -10.94 -2.56 11.36
CA ASP A 368 -9.90 -3.59 11.41
C ASP A 368 -8.85 -3.30 12.49
N TRP A 369 -8.35 -2.06 12.54
CA TRP A 369 -7.35 -1.64 13.53
C TRP A 369 -7.84 -1.80 14.97
N GLU A 370 -9.09 -1.40 15.23
CA GLU A 370 -9.68 -1.47 16.57
C GLU A 370 -10.27 -2.86 16.89
N GLY A 371 -10.23 -3.78 15.92
CA GLY A 371 -10.84 -5.11 16.03
C GLY A 371 -12.36 -5.06 16.24
N TYR A 372 -13.01 -4.00 15.73
CA TYR A 372 -14.45 -3.86 15.73
C TYR A 372 -15.05 -4.57 14.50
N VAL A 373 -16.04 -5.42 14.76
CA VAL A 373 -16.80 -6.10 13.72
C VAL A 373 -18.27 -5.71 13.88
N PRO A 374 -18.85 -4.98 12.93
CA PRO A 374 -20.25 -4.57 13.03
C PRO A 374 -21.21 -5.74 13.21
N GLY A 375 -22.19 -5.56 14.11
CA GLY A 375 -23.19 -6.60 14.42
C GLY A 375 -22.66 -7.79 15.24
N LYS A 376 -21.34 -7.90 15.46
CA LYS A 376 -20.78 -8.92 16.34
C LYS A 376 -21.09 -8.61 17.80
N ASN A 377 -21.24 -9.65 18.62
CA ASN A 377 -21.52 -9.48 20.04
C ASN A 377 -20.37 -8.72 20.75
N PRO A 378 -20.63 -7.56 21.38
CA PRO A 378 -19.61 -6.74 22.05
C PRO A 378 -18.87 -7.45 23.19
N ALA A 379 -19.39 -8.56 23.72
CA ALA A 379 -18.69 -9.39 24.70
C ALA A 379 -17.36 -9.97 24.18
N TYR A 380 -17.16 -10.03 22.85
CA TYR A 380 -15.95 -10.57 22.21
C TYR A 380 -15.08 -9.51 21.52
N MET A 381 -15.34 -8.24 21.77
CA MET A 381 -14.61 -7.12 21.16
C MET A 381 -14.12 -6.16 22.24
N ASN A 382 -13.04 -5.43 21.95
CA ASN A 382 -12.51 -4.40 22.84
C ASN A 382 -13.28 -3.10 22.70
N TYR A 383 -13.71 -2.78 21.49
CA TYR A 383 -14.38 -1.54 21.15
C TYR A 383 -15.69 -1.76 20.39
N THR A 384 -16.64 -0.85 20.56
CA THR A 384 -17.73 -0.57 19.62
C THR A 384 -17.40 0.70 18.84
N ARG A 385 -17.98 0.87 17.65
CA ARG A 385 -17.97 2.17 16.96
C ARG A 385 -19.31 2.87 17.20
N ASP A 386 -19.29 3.91 18.02
CA ASP A 386 -20.48 4.63 18.44
C ASP A 386 -20.58 5.97 17.72
N LEU A 387 -21.79 6.38 17.35
CA LEU A 387 -22.07 7.73 16.89
C LEU A 387 -22.23 8.64 18.12
N VAL A 388 -21.23 9.47 18.38
CA VAL A 388 -21.19 10.37 19.54
C VAL A 388 -21.47 11.81 19.15
N THR A 389 -21.91 12.61 20.12
CA THR A 389 -22.11 14.05 19.94
C THR A 389 -20.91 14.82 20.50
N THR A 390 -20.12 15.40 19.61
CA THR A 390 -19.04 16.34 19.96
C THR A 390 -19.60 17.76 20.05
N VAL A 391 -18.81 18.70 20.56
CA VAL A 391 -19.16 20.14 20.52
C VAL A 391 -19.24 20.71 19.10
N ASP A 392 -18.68 20.00 18.11
CA ASP A 392 -18.67 20.37 16.70
C ASP A 392 -19.68 19.59 15.85
N GLY A 393 -20.50 18.75 16.50
CA GLY A 393 -21.50 17.91 15.84
C GLY A 393 -21.24 16.41 15.99
N PRO A 394 -22.04 15.57 15.31
CA PRO A 394 -21.93 14.11 15.40
C PRO A 394 -20.63 13.59 14.77
N ALA A 395 -20.05 12.56 15.39
CA ALA A 395 -18.82 11.91 14.91
C ALA A 395 -18.80 10.42 15.30
N TRP A 396 -18.12 9.60 14.52
CA TRP A 396 -17.79 8.24 14.95
C TRP A 396 -16.67 8.27 15.99
N MET A 397 -16.79 7.45 17.03
CA MET A 397 -15.72 7.24 18.02
C MET A 397 -15.69 5.78 18.45
N TYR A 398 -14.50 5.22 18.63
CA TYR A 398 -14.34 3.87 19.17
C TYR A 398 -14.46 3.89 20.69
N VAL A 399 -15.45 3.21 21.23
CA VAL A 399 -15.80 3.24 22.66
C VAL A 399 -15.54 1.88 23.26
N ALA A 400 -14.97 1.83 24.47
CA ALA A 400 -14.70 0.58 25.16
C ALA A 400 -16.01 -0.22 25.37
N THR A 401 -16.00 -1.51 25.02
CA THR A 401 -17.12 -2.43 25.31
C THR A 401 -17.32 -2.58 26.82
N LYS A 402 -18.53 -2.96 27.25
CA LYS A 402 -18.89 -2.98 28.68
C LYS A 402 -17.86 -3.66 29.59
N TRP A 403 -17.35 -4.82 29.18
CA TRP A 403 -16.35 -5.55 29.96
C TRP A 403 -14.97 -4.86 29.97
N ARG A 404 -14.61 -4.14 28.91
CA ARG A 404 -13.43 -3.26 28.89
C ARG A 404 -13.61 -2.01 29.73
N GLN A 405 -14.82 -1.44 29.79
CA GLN A 405 -15.11 -0.34 30.71
C GLN A 405 -14.91 -0.78 32.17
N ASP A 406 -15.42 -1.96 32.53
CA ASP A 406 -15.28 -2.51 33.89
C ASP A 406 -13.81 -2.86 34.20
N PHE A 407 -13.05 -3.33 33.20
CA PHE A 407 -11.60 -3.53 33.30
C PHE A 407 -10.86 -2.22 33.54
N ALA A 408 -11.12 -1.18 32.73
CA ALA A 408 -10.47 0.11 32.85
C ALA A 408 -10.79 0.79 34.20
N ARG A 409 -12.04 0.71 34.66
CA ARG A 409 -12.44 1.22 35.99
C ARG A 409 -11.77 0.49 37.15
N ARG A 410 -11.43 -0.79 36.97
CA ARG A 410 -10.78 -1.60 38.02
C ARG A 410 -9.27 -1.42 38.07
N TRP A 411 -8.63 -1.28 36.91
CA TRP A 411 -7.17 -1.38 36.78
C TRP A 411 -6.49 -0.14 36.20
N GLY A 412 -7.27 0.81 35.72
CA GLY A 412 -6.79 2.05 35.12
C GLY A 412 -7.00 3.26 36.02
N TYR A 413 -6.75 4.42 35.42
CA TYR A 413 -7.06 5.71 36.01
C TYR A 413 -7.69 6.61 34.95
N VAL A 414 -8.60 7.49 35.40
CA VAL A 414 -9.16 8.54 34.55
C VAL A 414 -8.09 9.59 34.24
N VAL A 415 -8.03 10.05 33.00
CA VAL A 415 -7.19 11.18 32.59
C VAL A 415 -7.95 12.47 32.90
N PRO A 416 -7.45 13.33 33.82
CA PRO A 416 -8.09 14.60 34.09
C PRO A 416 -8.19 15.44 32.81
N HIS A 417 -9.37 16.00 32.55
CA HIS A 417 -9.67 16.78 31.33
C HIS A 417 -9.58 15.98 30.01
N GLY A 418 -9.47 14.65 30.07
CA GLY A 418 -9.63 13.78 28.91
C GLY A 418 -8.62 13.98 27.79
N ASP A 419 -7.51 14.67 28.04
CA ASP A 419 -6.49 15.04 27.04
C ASP A 419 -5.31 14.08 27.11
N PHE A 420 -5.17 13.23 26.09
CA PHE A 420 -4.03 12.33 26.00
C PHE A 420 -2.86 13.02 25.30
N HIS A 421 -1.70 13.01 25.95
CA HIS A 421 -0.40 13.24 25.35
C HIS A 421 0.59 12.23 25.93
N ARG A 422 1.32 11.51 25.09
CA ARG A 422 2.45 10.69 25.54
C ARG A 422 3.64 11.64 25.79
N PHE A 423 4.17 11.61 27.03
CA PHE A 423 5.23 12.51 27.49
C PHE A 423 6.48 12.53 26.61
#